data_AF-A0A2G6THB3-F1
#
_entry.id   AF-A0A2G6THB3-F1
#
_cell.length_a   1.000
_cell.length_b   1.000
_cell.length_c   1.000
_cell.angle_alpha   90.00
_cell.angle_beta   90.00
_cell.angle_gamma   90.00
#
_symmetry.space_group_name_H-M   'P 1'
#
loop_
_entity.id
_entity.type
_entity.pdbx_description
1 polymer ?
#
loop_
_entity_poly.entity_id
_entity_poly.type
_entity_poly.pdbx_seq_one_letter_code
_entity_poly.pdbx_strand_id
1 'polypeptide(L)' 'MSLAQEILVLKQKKAQQFEEIEMLSVVNEIVYTKFGKTVAEIMLKEKQLLREANIDLE' A
#
# COMPACT_ATOMS: atom_id res chain seq x y z
N MET A 1 7.38 -15.74 0.81
CA MET A 1 7.80 -14.55 1.58
C MET A 1 6.95 -14.49 2.84
N SER A 2 7.40 -13.83 3.90
CA SER A 2 6.54 -13.57 5.07
C SER A 2 5.58 -12.40 4.79
N LEU A 3 4.43 -12.33 5.49
CA LEU A 3 3.47 -11.22 5.34
C LEU A 3 4.12 -9.84 5.56
N ALA A 4 5.05 -9.75 6.54
CA ALA A 4 5.80 -8.53 6.82
C ALA A 4 6.70 -8.10 5.64
N GLN A 5 7.34 -9.05 4.95
CA GLN A 5 8.12 -8.76 3.74
C GLN A 5 7.22 -8.29 2.59
N GLU A 6 6.03 -8.88 2.43
CA GLU A 6 5.08 -8.46 1.40
C GLU A 6 4.58 -7.03 1.62
N ILE A 7 4.30 -6.65 2.88
CA ILE A 7 3.94 -5.27 3.24
C ILE A 7 5.08 -4.31 2.95
N LEU A 8 6.32 -4.67 3.28
CA LEU A 8 7.49 -3.82 2.99
C LEU A 8 7.61 -3.54 1.48
N VAL A 9 7.47 -4.58 0.66
CA VAL A 9 7.48 -4.44 -0.81
C VAL A 9 6.34 -3.54 -1.29
N LEU A 10 5.13 -3.68 -0.75
CA LEU A 10 4.00 -2.82 -1.12
C LEU A 10 4.20 -1.37 -0.66
N LYS A 11 4.77 -1.14 0.53
CA LYS A 11 5.13 0.21 1.02
C LYS A 11 6.16 0.87 0.12
N GLN A 12 7.17 0.13 -0.34
CA GLN A 12 8.14 0.61 -1.32
C GLN A 12 7.46 0.95 -2.65
N LYS A 13 6.58 0.08 -3.16
CA LYS A 13 5.78 0.36 -4.37
C LYS A 13 4.91 1.61 -4.22
N LYS A 14 4.27 1.80 -3.06
CA LYS A 14 3.48 3.00 -2.76
C LYS A 14 4.36 4.25 -2.79
N ALA A 15 5.53 4.21 -2.15
CA ALA A 15 6.46 5.35 -2.14
C ALA A 15 6.92 5.71 -3.55
N GLN A 16 7.29 4.71 -4.35
CA GLN A 16 7.67 4.91 -5.75
C GLN A 16 6.52 5.50 -6.57
N GLN A 17 5.30 4.95 -6.45
CA GLN A 17 4.13 5.50 -7.16
C GLN A 17 3.81 6.93 -6.73
N PHE A 18 4.04 7.27 -5.47
CA PHE A 18 3.84 8.62 -4.96
C PHE A 18 4.85 9.59 -5.58
N GLU A 19 6.13 9.23 -5.61
CA GLU A 19 7.18 10.03 -6.27
C GLU A 19 6.90 10.19 -7.77
N GLU A 20 6.50 9.12 -8.45
CA GLU A 20 6.06 9.17 -9.85
C GLU A 20 4.90 10.15 -10.05
N ILE A 21 3.91 10.17 -9.14
CA ILE A 21 2.79 11.10 -9.17
C ILE A 21 3.24 12.55 -8.95
N GLU A 22 4.13 12.79 -7.99
CA GLU A 22 4.64 14.14 -7.68
C GLU A 22 5.42 14.75 -8.85
N MET A 23 6.07 13.91 -9.68
CA MET A 23 6.77 14.36 -10.88
C MET A 23 5.84 14.69 -12.06
N LEU A 24 4.57 14.29 -12.01
CA LEU A 24 3.61 14.57 -13.09
C LEU A 24 3.04 15.98 -12.96
N SER A 25 3.04 16.71 -14.08
CA SER A 25 2.33 18.00 -14.16
C SER A 25 0.81 17.86 -14.11
N VAL A 26 0.28 16.71 -14.52
CA VAL A 26 -1.13 16.33 -14.43
C VAL A 26 -1.24 14.84 -14.08
N VAL A 27 -1.98 14.54 -13.02
CA VAL A 27 -2.26 13.16 -12.60
C VAL A 27 -3.50 12.67 -13.32
N ASN A 28 -3.36 11.60 -14.12
CA ASN A 28 -4.52 10.98 -14.75
C ASN A 28 -5.24 10.02 -13.79
N GLU A 29 -6.52 9.77 -14.06
CA GLU A 29 -7.38 8.94 -13.21
C GLU A 29 -6.89 7.49 -13.05
N ILE A 30 -6.23 6.94 -14.07
CA ILE A 30 -5.68 5.59 -14.05
C ILE A 30 -4.55 5.50 -13.01
N VAL A 31 -3.67 6.50 -12.94
CA VAL A 31 -2.56 6.56 -11.98
C VAL A 31 -3.11 6.68 -10.56
N TYR A 32 -4.08 7.57 -10.32
CA TYR A 32 -4.72 7.71 -9.01
C TYR A 32 -5.43 6.41 -8.57
N THR A 33 -6.11 5.73 -9.50
CA THR A 33 -6.77 4.44 -9.23
C THR A 33 -5.77 3.35 -8.86
N LYS A 34 -4.63 3.28 -9.57
CA LYS A 34 -3.55 2.33 -9.24
C LYS A 34 -2.98 2.61 -7.86
N PHE A 35 -2.73 3.87 -7.53
CA PHE A 35 -2.25 4.27 -6.21
C PHE A 35 -3.23 3.87 -5.10
N GLY A 36 -4.52 4.15 -5.27
CA GLY A 36 -5.56 3.75 -4.33
C GLY A 36 -5.62 2.23 -4.09
N LYS A 37 -5.46 1.43 -5.15
CA LYS A 37 -5.39 -0.04 -5.03
C LYS A 37 -4.19 -0.50 -4.21
N THR A 38 -2.99 0.05 -4.47
CA THR A 38 -1.79 -0.27 -3.69
C THR A 38 -1.98 0.04 -2.20
N VAL A 39 -2.62 1.18 -1.87
CA VAL A 39 -2.92 1.54 -0.49
C VAL A 39 -3.89 0.56 0.17
N ALA A 40 -4.97 0.18 -0.53
CA ALA A 40 -5.93 -0.77 -0.01
C ALA A 40 -5.32 -2.16 0.25
N GLU A 41 -4.42 -2.63 -0.61
CA GLU A 41 -3.70 -3.89 -0.43
C GLU A 41 -2.79 -3.88 0.81
N ILE A 42 -2.10 -2.75 1.07
CA ILE A 42 -1.31 -2.57 2.29
C ILE A 42 -2.20 -2.68 3.53
N MET A 43 -3.31 -1.94 3.57
CA MET A 43 -4.22 -1.93 4.73
C MET A 43 -4.82 -3.31 5.00
N LEU A 44 -5.19 -4.05 3.95
CA LEU A 44 -5.73 -5.40 4.09
C LEU A 44 -4.70 -6.34 4.75
N LYS A 45 -3.45 -6.30 4.29
CA LYS A 45 -2.37 -7.14 4.83
C LYS A 45 -1.96 -6.74 6.25
N GLU A 46 -1.94 -5.44 6.56
CA GLU A 46 -1.71 -4.96 7.93
C GLU A 46 -2.80 -5.46 8.89
N LYS A 47 -4.06 -5.41 8.46
CA LYS A 47 -5.18 -5.98 9.23
C LYS A 47 -5.04 -7.50 9.44
N GLN A 48 -4.53 -8.23 8.44
CA GLN A 48 -4.25 -9.65 8.57
C GLN A 48 -3.14 -9.92 9.60
N LEU A 49 -2.03 -9.18 9.57
CA LEU A 49 -0.97 -9.29 10.57
C LEU A 49 -1.48 -9.03 12.00
N LEU A 50 -2.32 -8.02 12.18
CA LEU A 50 -2.85 -7.68 13.49
C LEU A 50 -3.77 -8.78 14.03
N ARG A 51 -4.59 -9.37 13.15
CA ARG A 51 -5.38 -10.57 13.48
C ARG A 51 -4.50 -11.77 13.84
N GLU A 52 -3.45 -12.03 13.07
CA GLU A 52 -2.48 -13.11 13.36
C GLU A 52 -1.75 -12.90 14.68
N ALA A 53 -1.51 -11.64 15.05
CA ALA A 53 -0.89 -11.25 16.31
C ALA A 53 -1.87 -11.24 17.51
N ASN A 54 -3.16 -11.56 17.32
CA ASN A 54 -4.24 -11.36 18.30
C ASN A 54 -4.29 -9.93 18.87
N ILE A 55 -3.91 -8.94 18.05
CA ILE A 55 -4.03 -7.53 18.37
C ILE A 55 -5.34 -7.06 17.73
N ASP A 56 -6.42 -7.04 18.51
CA ASP A 56 -7.66 -6.40 18.08
C ASP A 56 -7.44 -4.88 18.00
N LEU A 57 -7.67 -4.32 16.82
CA LEU A 57 -7.79 -2.88 16.62
C LEU A 57 -9.21 -2.48 17.01
N GLU A 58 -9.42 -2.15 18.29
CA GLU A 58 -10.55 -1.34 18.73
C GLU A 58 -10.38 0.15 18.34
#